data_AF-A0A919R634-F1
#
_entry.id   AF-A0A919R634-F1
#
_cell.length_a   1.000
_cell.length_b   1.000
_cell.length_c   1.000
_cell.angle_alpha   90.00
_cell.angle_beta   90.00
_cell.angle_gamma   90.00
#
_symmetry.space_group_name_H-M   'P 1'
#
loop_
_entity.id
_entity.type
_entity.pdbx_description
1 polymer ?
#
loop_
_entity_poly.entity_id
_entity_poly.type
_entity_poly.pdbx_seq_one_letter_code
_entity_poly.pdbx_strand_id
1 'polypeptide(L)'
;MGFNPCTTGSAWLGAGALLAAHIVLAGPALAAPAPAPEGLAGTAARPTARERAGGPARPAARRMSHPVLTTLHAAQAARAAARRRAPGMVSAALWRQHRRFRALPLAHPQAVRRLRHAGLRWKSSGHCHSRHRPTCTSLASVRLGTLWGLVNLRRRSGCPVMVTGGTEVGHAPGPFSHGRGYKIDILHNRCVDRYVRGKRRGRIRDDGARLYYERRGKAYTVYADEPSHWDITFR
;
A
#
# COMPACT_ATOMS: atom_id res chain seq x y z
N MET A 1 35.77 -24.21 -55.13
CA MET A 1 37.11 -24.40 -54.53
C MET A 1 37.39 -23.16 -53.68
N GLY A 2 37.55 -23.17 -52.36
CA GLY A 2 37.53 -24.23 -51.36
C GLY A 2 37.19 -23.58 -50.00
N PHE A 3 36.46 -24.33 -49.19
CA PHE A 3 36.24 -24.07 -47.77
C PHE A 3 37.54 -24.37 -47.01
N ASN A 4 37.84 -23.59 -45.96
CA ASN A 4 38.72 -24.03 -44.88
C ASN A 4 38.06 -23.69 -43.53
N PRO A 5 37.65 -24.72 -42.75
CA PRO A 5 37.26 -24.56 -41.35
C PRO A 5 38.45 -24.83 -40.44
N CYS A 6 38.74 -23.91 -39.50
CA CYS A 6 39.66 -24.17 -38.40
C CYS A 6 38.91 -24.71 -37.18
N THR A 7 39.05 -26.03 -37.02
CA THR A 7 39.51 -26.74 -35.81
C THR A 7 38.96 -26.38 -34.43
N THR A 8 38.26 -27.38 -33.92
CA THR A 8 38.02 -27.80 -32.54
C THR A 8 39.23 -27.68 -31.59
N GLY A 9 38.96 -27.19 -30.38
CA GLY A 9 39.81 -27.37 -29.20
C GLY A 9 38.96 -27.78 -27.99
N SER A 10 39.05 -29.05 -27.62
CA SER A 10 38.50 -29.62 -26.39
C SER A 10 39.57 -29.66 -25.31
N ALA A 11 39.16 -29.40 -24.07
CA ALA A 11 39.64 -29.93 -22.78
C ALA A 11 39.82 -28.81 -21.74
N TRP A 12 39.13 -28.91 -20.61
CA TRP A 12 39.68 -29.47 -19.38
C TRP A 12 38.65 -29.37 -18.25
N LEU A 13 38.51 -30.48 -17.54
CA LEU A 13 37.74 -30.66 -16.33
C LEU A 13 38.29 -29.78 -15.21
N GLY A 14 37.41 -29.05 -14.53
CA GLY A 14 37.69 -28.37 -13.27
C GLY A 14 36.52 -28.58 -12.32
N ALA A 15 36.58 -29.69 -11.57
CA ALA A 15 35.70 -29.94 -10.45
C ALA A 15 36.01 -28.95 -9.32
N GLY A 16 35.18 -27.93 -9.16
CA GLY A 16 35.20 -27.00 -8.03
C GLY A 16 33.97 -27.20 -7.17
N ALA A 17 34.04 -28.14 -6.24
CA ALA A 17 33.09 -28.24 -5.14
C ALA A 17 33.29 -27.05 -4.20
N LEU A 18 32.30 -26.17 -4.08
CA LEU A 18 32.26 -25.13 -3.05
C LEU A 18 30.96 -25.23 -2.27
N LEU A 19 31.16 -25.47 -0.97
CA LEU A 19 30.25 -25.58 0.16
C LEU A 19 28.93 -24.81 0.01
N ALA A 20 27.82 -25.55 0.16
CA ALA A 20 26.55 -25.00 0.58
C ALA A 20 26.60 -24.62 2.07
N ALA A 21 26.77 -23.33 2.36
CA ALA A 21 26.56 -22.80 3.70
C ALA A 21 25.05 -22.67 3.96
N HIS A 22 24.48 -23.63 4.71
CA HIS A 22 23.14 -23.53 5.26
C HIS A 22 23.13 -22.52 6.42
N ILE A 23 22.73 -21.29 6.14
CA ILE A 23 22.38 -20.31 7.18
C ILE A 23 20.94 -20.59 7.62
N VAL A 24 20.78 -21.32 8.73
CA VAL A 24 19.52 -21.41 9.48
C VAL A 24 19.35 -20.11 10.25
N LEU A 25 18.56 -19.18 9.70
CA LEU A 25 18.07 -18.03 10.46
C LEU A 25 16.89 -18.50 11.32
N ALA A 26 17.18 -18.78 12.59
CA ALA A 26 16.17 -18.87 13.64
C ALA A 26 15.46 -17.51 13.74
N GLY A 27 14.17 -17.48 13.39
CA GLY A 27 13.32 -16.31 13.59
C GLY A 27 13.01 -16.13 15.08
N PRO A 28 12.89 -14.88 15.58
CA PRO A 28 12.44 -14.67 16.94
C PRO A 28 10.96 -15.08 17.05
N ALA A 29 10.67 -15.95 18.01
CA ALA A 29 9.33 -16.32 18.41
C ALA A 29 8.57 -15.05 18.84
N LEU A 30 7.44 -14.79 18.18
CA LEU A 30 6.49 -13.77 18.59
C LEU A 30 5.82 -14.25 19.88
N ALA A 31 6.18 -13.65 21.01
CA ALA A 31 5.46 -13.78 22.26
C ALA A 31 4.01 -13.29 22.07
N ALA A 32 3.05 -14.16 22.40
CA ALA A 32 1.64 -13.81 22.45
C ALA A 32 1.36 -12.83 23.60
N PRO A 33 0.51 -11.80 23.41
CA PRO A 33 0.08 -10.95 24.51
C PRO A 33 -0.89 -11.71 25.45
N ALA A 34 -0.61 -11.62 26.75
CA ALA A 34 -1.47 -12.13 27.82
C ALA A 34 -2.86 -11.45 27.82
N PRO A 35 -3.92 -12.17 28.23
CA PRO A 35 -5.26 -11.59 28.36
C PRO A 35 -5.35 -10.63 29.55
N ALA A 36 -6.14 -9.56 29.37
CA ALA A 36 -6.48 -8.60 30.41
C ALA A 36 -7.44 -9.23 31.44
N PRO A 37 -7.38 -8.82 32.72
CA PRO A 37 -8.35 -9.29 33.72
C PRO A 37 -9.72 -8.62 33.51
N GLU A 38 -10.75 -9.46 33.46
CA GLU A 38 -12.16 -9.08 33.55
C GLU A 38 -12.45 -8.51 34.95
N GLY A 39 -12.99 -7.30 35.00
CA GLY A 39 -13.56 -6.72 36.21
C GLY A 39 -14.97 -7.27 36.40
N LEU A 40 -15.15 -8.08 37.45
CA LEU A 40 -16.47 -8.49 37.92
C LEU A 40 -17.11 -7.36 38.75
N ALA A 41 -18.39 -7.13 38.46
CA ALA A 41 -19.40 -6.52 39.33
C ALA A 41 -19.28 -7.06 40.78
N GLY A 42 -19.50 -6.27 41.83
CA GLY A 42 -20.71 -5.51 42.10
C GLY A 42 -21.49 -6.24 43.19
N THR A 43 -21.48 -5.71 44.42
CA THR A 43 -22.47 -6.05 45.45
C THR A 43 -22.75 -4.83 46.29
N ALA A 44 -24.00 -4.41 46.24
CA ALA A 44 -24.63 -3.40 47.06
C ALA A 44 -24.70 -3.86 48.52
N ALA A 45 -24.43 -2.95 49.46
CA ALA A 45 -24.85 -3.06 50.84
C ALA A 45 -25.65 -1.79 51.21
N ARG A 46 -26.88 -2.02 51.69
CA ARG A 46 -27.84 -1.04 52.18
C ARG A 46 -27.38 -0.43 53.53
N PRO A 47 -27.93 0.73 53.93
CA PRO A 47 -27.42 1.52 55.04
C PRO A 47 -28.07 1.15 56.38
N THR A 48 -27.32 1.32 57.46
CA THR A 48 -27.87 1.42 58.83
C THR A 48 -27.60 2.83 59.35
N ALA A 49 -28.67 3.52 59.72
CA ALA A 49 -28.65 4.83 60.34
C ALA A 49 -28.22 4.74 61.81
N ARG A 50 -27.36 5.67 62.26
CA ARG A 50 -27.37 6.17 63.64
C ARG A 50 -26.70 7.55 63.75
N GLU A 51 -27.56 8.56 63.81
CA GLU A 51 -27.56 9.78 64.63
C GLU A 51 -26.31 10.13 65.48
N ARG A 52 -25.76 11.37 65.34
CA ARG A 52 -25.89 12.50 66.31
C ARG A 52 -24.95 13.70 66.04
N ALA A 53 -25.50 14.88 66.37
CA ALA A 53 -24.87 16.10 66.94
C ALA A 53 -24.06 17.09 66.06
N GLY A 54 -24.76 18.17 65.67
CA GLY A 54 -24.48 19.59 66.00
C GLY A 54 -23.05 20.15 66.04
N GLY A 55 -22.76 21.07 65.11
CA GLY A 55 -21.69 22.07 65.19
C GLY A 55 -21.91 23.21 64.18
N PRO A 56 -21.66 24.50 64.52
CA PRO A 56 -22.09 25.64 63.72
C PRO A 56 -21.31 25.83 62.41
N ALA A 57 -22.04 26.24 61.38
CA ALA A 57 -21.55 26.48 60.03
C ALA A 57 -20.54 27.63 59.94
N ARG A 58 -19.37 27.34 59.35
CA ARG A 58 -18.51 28.37 58.74
C ARG A 58 -18.99 28.58 57.29
N PRO A 59 -19.04 29.81 56.76
CA PRO A 59 -19.46 30.03 55.38
C PRO A 59 -18.41 29.46 54.44
N ALA A 60 -18.73 28.33 53.82
CA ALA A 60 -17.96 27.80 52.71
C ALA A 60 -18.11 28.75 51.52
N ALA A 61 -17.02 29.38 51.12
CA ALA A 61 -16.94 30.13 49.88
C ALA A 61 -17.41 29.24 48.73
N ARG A 62 -18.57 29.61 48.17
CA ARG A 62 -19.22 28.92 47.06
C ARG A 62 -18.34 29.11 45.82
N ARG A 63 -17.43 28.18 45.56
CA ARG A 63 -16.72 28.09 44.27
C ARG A 63 -17.78 27.88 43.20
N MET A 64 -18.09 28.95 42.46
CA MET A 64 -18.92 28.85 41.28
C MET A 64 -18.11 28.11 40.20
N SER A 65 -18.37 26.82 40.06
CA SER A 65 -17.92 26.06 38.90
C SER A 65 -18.69 26.57 37.69
N HIS A 66 -18.09 27.49 36.93
CA HIS A 66 -18.69 28.03 35.71
C HIS A 66 -18.87 26.91 34.67
N PRO A 67 -20.11 26.53 34.29
CA PRO A 67 -20.39 25.38 33.43
C PRO A 67 -19.86 25.55 32.00
N VAL A 68 -19.52 26.78 31.61
CA VAL A 68 -18.97 27.12 30.29
C VAL A 68 -17.51 26.65 30.14
N LEU A 69 -16.72 26.61 31.22
CA LEU A 69 -15.33 26.18 31.13
C LEU A 69 -15.21 24.66 30.97
N THR A 70 -16.15 23.91 31.56
CA THR A 70 -16.15 22.44 31.57
C THR A 70 -16.52 21.85 30.21
N THR A 71 -17.42 22.50 29.47
CA THR A 71 -17.83 22.06 28.11
C THR A 71 -16.74 22.30 27.07
N LEU A 72 -15.96 23.39 27.21
CA LEU A 72 -14.81 23.67 26.33
C LEU A 72 -13.68 22.64 26.49
N HIS A 73 -13.37 22.23 27.72
CA HIS A 73 -12.36 21.20 27.97
C HIS A 73 -12.81 19.82 27.47
N ALA A 74 -14.09 19.47 27.63
CA ALA A 74 -14.65 18.24 27.09
C ALA A 74 -14.64 18.21 25.55
N ALA A 75 -14.99 19.33 24.90
CA ALA A 75 -14.94 19.47 23.44
C ALA A 75 -13.50 19.43 22.89
N GLN A 76 -12.53 20.01 23.60
CA GLN A 76 -11.11 19.93 23.27
C GLN A 76 -10.55 18.53 23.47
N ALA A 77 -10.92 17.83 24.55
CA ALA A 77 -10.53 16.44 24.80
C ALA A 77 -11.11 15.49 23.74
N ALA A 78 -12.36 15.66 23.33
CA ALA A 78 -12.98 14.89 22.24
C ALA A 78 -12.29 15.12 20.88
N ARG A 79 -11.92 16.38 20.57
CA ARG A 79 -11.13 16.72 19.37
C ARG A 79 -9.71 16.13 19.42
N ALA A 80 -9.08 16.09 20.59
CA ALA A 80 -7.77 15.47 20.78
C ALA A 80 -7.83 13.94 20.63
N ALA A 81 -8.89 13.29 21.12
CA ALA A 81 -9.13 11.86 20.96
C ALA A 81 -9.46 11.47 19.50
N ALA A 82 -10.21 12.32 18.78
CA ALA A 82 -10.50 12.13 17.35
C ALA A 82 -9.23 12.21 16.47
N ARG A 83 -8.27 13.06 16.82
CA ARG A 83 -6.96 13.14 16.15
C ARG A 83 -6.08 11.89 16.36
N ARG A 84 -6.26 11.18 17.49
CA ARG A 84 -5.53 9.92 17.77
C ARG A 84 -6.10 8.70 17.05
N ARG A 85 -7.32 8.81 16.49
CA ARG A 85 -8.03 7.71 15.81
C ARG A 85 -7.88 7.71 14.29
N ALA A 86 -7.08 8.58 13.68
CA ALA A 86 -6.91 8.61 12.23
C ALA A 86 -6.15 7.36 11.74
N PRO A 87 -6.82 6.39 11.08
CA PRO A 87 -6.11 5.29 10.45
C PRO A 87 -5.56 5.82 9.13
N GLY A 88 -4.24 5.98 8.98
CA GLY A 88 -3.72 6.24 7.63
C GLY A 88 -2.35 6.87 7.45
N MET A 89 -1.66 7.35 8.48
CA MET A 89 -0.27 7.79 8.28
C MET A 89 0.67 6.62 8.53
N VAL A 90 1.08 5.98 7.44
CA VAL A 90 2.30 5.15 7.43
C VAL A 90 3.40 5.97 8.10
N SER A 91 4.13 5.41 9.08
CA SER A 91 5.12 6.17 9.83
C SER A 91 6.13 6.85 8.89
N ALA A 92 6.67 8.01 9.27
CA ALA A 92 7.70 8.68 8.47
C ALA A 92 8.92 7.76 8.18
N ALA A 93 9.20 6.81 9.07
CA ALA A 93 10.21 5.77 8.88
C ALA A 93 9.84 4.79 7.73
N LEU A 94 8.59 4.33 7.66
CA LEU A 94 8.09 3.51 6.55
C LEU A 94 8.10 4.29 5.22
N TRP A 95 7.82 5.60 5.23
CA TRP A 95 7.95 6.46 4.04
C TRP A 95 9.41 6.66 3.59
N ARG A 96 10.38 6.71 4.50
CA ARG A 96 11.81 6.76 4.15
C ARG A 96 12.30 5.44 3.56
N GLN A 97 11.87 4.31 4.13
CA GLN A 97 12.13 2.99 3.56
C GLN A 97 11.49 2.84 2.18
N HIS A 98 10.32 3.45 1.94
CA HIS A 98 9.67 3.39 0.64
C HIS A 98 10.54 3.87 -0.52
N ARG A 99 11.32 4.94 -0.35
CA ARG A 99 12.17 5.44 -1.45
C ARG A 99 13.28 4.45 -1.78
N ARG A 100 13.82 3.78 -0.77
CA ARG A 100 14.92 2.81 -0.89
C ARG A 100 14.48 1.55 -1.64
N PHE A 101 13.27 1.08 -1.40
CA PHE A 101 12.77 -0.17 -2.00
C PHE A 101 11.87 0.04 -3.21
N ARG A 102 11.68 1.29 -3.68
CA ARG A 102 10.77 1.59 -4.81
C ARG A 102 11.14 0.82 -6.08
N ALA A 103 12.44 0.56 -6.26
CA ALA A 103 12.98 -0.17 -7.40
C ALA A 103 12.92 -1.69 -7.27
N LEU A 104 12.63 -2.21 -6.07
CA LEU A 104 12.67 -3.64 -5.79
C LEU A 104 11.62 -4.37 -6.64
N PRO A 105 12.04 -5.32 -7.51
CA PRO A 105 11.10 -6.16 -8.22
C PRO A 105 10.44 -7.15 -7.25
N LEU A 106 9.18 -7.47 -7.49
CA LEU A 106 8.41 -8.42 -6.69
C LEU A 106 8.15 -9.70 -7.46
N ALA A 107 8.11 -10.84 -6.77
CA ALA A 107 7.53 -12.04 -7.33
C ALA A 107 6.00 -11.84 -7.55
N HIS A 108 5.43 -12.52 -8.54
CA HIS A 108 3.99 -12.45 -8.81
C HIS A 108 3.11 -12.69 -7.56
N PRO A 109 3.27 -13.80 -6.80
CA PRO A 109 2.41 -14.07 -5.64
C PRO A 109 2.59 -13.02 -4.53
N GLN A 110 3.79 -12.45 -4.39
CA GLN A 110 4.07 -11.36 -3.47
C GLN A 110 3.35 -10.06 -3.87
N ALA A 111 3.23 -9.79 -5.17
CA ALA A 111 2.48 -8.64 -5.67
C ALA A 111 0.97 -8.81 -5.48
N VAL A 112 0.42 -9.97 -5.84
CA VAL A 112 -1.01 -10.28 -5.67
C VAL A 112 -1.45 -10.19 -4.21
N ARG A 113 -0.67 -10.73 -3.26
CA ARG A 113 -0.99 -10.61 -1.83
C ARG A 113 -1.08 -9.16 -1.37
N ARG A 114 -0.17 -8.31 -1.83
CA ARG A 114 -0.17 -6.87 -1.50
C ARG A 114 -1.38 -6.15 -2.11
N LEU A 115 -1.75 -6.46 -3.35
CA LEU A 115 -2.96 -5.93 -3.99
C LEU A 115 -4.21 -6.30 -3.18
N ARG A 116 -4.38 -7.59 -2.85
CA ARG A 116 -5.53 -8.09 -2.09
C ARG A 116 -5.62 -7.43 -0.70
N HIS A 117 -4.52 -7.36 0.04
CA HIS A 117 -4.47 -6.69 1.35
C HIS A 117 -4.84 -5.21 1.28
N ALA A 118 -4.57 -4.56 0.15
CA ALA A 118 -4.96 -3.17 -0.06
C ALA A 118 -6.37 -3.00 -0.65
N GLY A 119 -7.12 -4.08 -0.85
CA GLY A 119 -8.48 -4.07 -1.43
C GLY A 119 -8.50 -3.80 -2.93
N LEU A 120 -7.44 -4.15 -3.67
CA LEU A 120 -7.39 -4.14 -5.12
C LEU A 120 -7.64 -5.55 -5.68
N ARG A 121 -8.21 -5.60 -6.89
CA ARG A 121 -8.46 -6.85 -7.62
C ARG A 121 -7.48 -6.98 -8.79
N TRP A 122 -7.30 -8.21 -9.26
CA TRP A 122 -6.46 -8.56 -10.41
C TRP A 122 -7.20 -9.64 -11.22
N LYS A 123 -7.17 -9.52 -12.54
CA LYS A 123 -7.79 -10.44 -13.48
C LYS A 123 -6.85 -10.65 -14.67
N SER A 124 -6.78 -11.88 -15.15
CA SER A 124 -6.16 -12.24 -16.43
C SER A 124 -7.20 -12.86 -17.36
N SER A 125 -7.24 -12.41 -18.61
CA SER A 125 -8.10 -12.99 -19.65
C SER A 125 -7.65 -14.41 -20.01
N GLY A 126 -6.35 -14.67 -20.05
CA GLY A 126 -5.78 -16.00 -20.31
C GLY A 126 -5.75 -16.94 -19.09
N HIS A 127 -6.33 -16.54 -17.95
CA HIS A 127 -6.34 -17.32 -16.70
C HIS A 127 -4.92 -17.75 -16.24
N CYS A 128 -3.93 -16.90 -16.49
CA CYS A 128 -2.53 -17.22 -16.25
C CYS A 128 -1.75 -15.98 -15.81
N HIS A 129 -0.50 -16.19 -15.38
CA HIS A 129 0.37 -15.12 -14.88
C HIS A 129 1.78 -15.16 -15.45
N SER A 130 2.00 -15.91 -16.54
CA SER A 130 3.30 -15.98 -17.19
C SER A 130 3.63 -14.65 -17.86
N ARG A 131 4.82 -14.14 -17.60
CA ARG A 131 5.33 -12.93 -18.26
C ARG A 131 5.55 -13.14 -19.76
N HIS A 132 5.77 -14.37 -20.20
CA HIS A 132 6.10 -14.70 -21.59
C HIS A 132 4.87 -14.92 -22.47
N ARG A 133 3.66 -14.66 -21.96
CA ARG A 133 2.41 -14.85 -22.69
C ARG A 133 1.58 -13.56 -22.65
N PRO A 134 1.28 -12.93 -23.79
CA PRO A 134 0.60 -11.63 -23.84
C PRO A 134 -0.85 -11.67 -23.35
N THR A 135 -1.47 -12.86 -23.29
CA THR A 135 -2.83 -13.04 -22.75
C THR A 135 -2.86 -13.20 -21.23
N CYS A 136 -1.70 -13.38 -20.59
CA CYS A 136 -1.61 -13.44 -19.13
C CYS A 136 -1.52 -12.03 -18.55
N THR A 137 -1.87 -11.88 -17.28
CA THR A 137 -1.60 -10.64 -16.54
C THR A 137 -0.48 -10.90 -15.53
N SER A 138 0.77 -10.72 -15.95
CA SER A 138 1.90 -11.02 -15.08
C SER A 138 2.20 -9.85 -14.16
N LEU A 139 2.26 -10.06 -12.84
CA LEU A 139 2.86 -9.14 -11.89
C LEU A 139 4.31 -9.51 -11.52
N ALA A 140 4.93 -10.47 -12.21
CA ALA A 140 6.31 -10.85 -11.96
C ALA A 140 7.26 -9.69 -12.31
N SER A 141 8.15 -9.35 -11.38
CA SER A 141 9.07 -8.21 -11.46
C SER A 141 8.39 -6.86 -11.61
N VAL A 142 7.12 -6.73 -11.20
CA VAL A 142 6.54 -5.40 -10.97
C VAL A 142 7.32 -4.72 -9.85
N ARG A 143 7.58 -3.42 -9.96
CA ARG A 143 8.32 -2.69 -8.94
C ARG A 143 7.42 -2.45 -7.73
N LEU A 144 7.99 -2.55 -6.53
CA LEU A 144 7.26 -2.24 -5.30
C LEU A 144 6.67 -0.82 -5.33
N GLY A 145 7.38 0.14 -5.95
CA GLY A 145 6.89 1.50 -6.17
C GLY A 145 5.62 1.61 -7.01
N THR A 146 5.49 0.77 -8.04
CA THR A 146 4.33 0.72 -8.93
C THR A 146 3.11 0.25 -8.14
N LEU A 147 3.25 -0.81 -7.33
CA LEU A 147 2.16 -1.26 -6.47
C LEU A 147 1.78 -0.21 -5.43
N TRP A 148 2.74 0.49 -4.83
CA TRP A 148 2.44 1.57 -3.90
C TRP A 148 1.74 2.76 -4.57
N GLY A 149 2.17 3.12 -5.77
CA GLY A 149 1.47 4.10 -6.60
C GLY A 149 0.01 3.70 -6.83
N LEU A 150 -0.24 2.43 -7.14
CA LEU A 150 -1.57 1.90 -7.36
C LEU A 150 -2.43 1.84 -6.09
N VAL A 151 -1.84 1.47 -4.95
CA VAL A 151 -2.51 1.53 -3.64
C VAL A 151 -2.88 2.97 -3.29
N ASN A 152 -1.97 3.92 -3.55
CA ASN A 152 -2.24 5.35 -3.33
C ASN A 152 -3.29 5.88 -4.30
N LEU A 153 -3.35 5.40 -5.55
CA LEU A 153 -4.45 5.70 -6.46
C LEU A 153 -5.78 5.28 -5.84
N ARG A 154 -5.94 4.00 -5.44
CA ARG A 154 -7.15 3.50 -4.79
C ARG A 154 -7.55 4.32 -3.57
N ARG A 155 -6.60 4.57 -2.66
CA ARG A 155 -6.86 5.32 -1.41
C ARG A 155 -7.35 6.74 -1.66
N ARG A 156 -6.81 7.42 -2.68
CA ARG A 156 -7.13 8.83 -2.96
C ARG A 156 -8.35 9.00 -3.83
N SER A 157 -8.60 8.07 -4.74
CA SER A 157 -9.78 8.09 -5.59
C SER A 157 -11.00 7.53 -4.88
N GLY A 158 -10.82 6.63 -3.90
CA GLY A 158 -11.90 5.84 -3.30
C GLY A 158 -12.48 4.81 -4.28
N CYS A 159 -11.92 4.68 -5.48
CA CYS A 159 -12.50 3.87 -6.54
C CYS A 159 -12.13 2.39 -6.42
N PRO A 160 -13.02 1.48 -6.87
CA PRO A 160 -12.61 0.12 -7.16
C PRO A 160 -11.57 0.11 -8.28
N VAL A 161 -10.52 -0.70 -8.10
CA VAL A 161 -9.43 -0.85 -9.06
C VAL A 161 -9.26 -2.34 -9.39
N MET A 162 -9.31 -2.65 -10.69
CA MET A 162 -9.08 -3.97 -11.25
C MET A 162 -7.85 -3.90 -12.15
N VAL A 163 -6.79 -4.61 -11.79
CA VAL A 163 -5.58 -4.76 -12.61
C VAL A 163 -5.83 -5.79 -13.70
N THR A 164 -5.48 -5.44 -14.94
CA THR A 164 -5.70 -6.26 -16.14
C THR A 164 -4.45 -6.48 -16.98
N GLY A 165 -3.41 -5.69 -16.77
CA GLY A 165 -2.10 -5.80 -17.43
C GLY A 165 -0.98 -5.47 -16.46
N GLY A 166 0.20 -6.01 -16.70
CA GLY A 166 1.32 -5.91 -15.79
C GLY A 166 2.65 -5.90 -16.51
N THR A 167 3.34 -7.02 -16.53
CA THR A 167 4.73 -7.11 -16.97
C THR A 167 4.93 -8.05 -18.14
N GLU A 168 3.85 -8.63 -18.64
CA GLU A 168 3.85 -9.51 -19.81
C GLU A 168 4.51 -8.90 -21.05
N VAL A 169 4.94 -9.77 -21.96
CA VAL A 169 5.43 -9.40 -23.29
C VAL A 169 4.30 -8.82 -24.15
N GLY A 170 4.66 -8.12 -25.23
CA GLY A 170 3.71 -7.49 -26.16
C GLY A 170 3.56 -5.98 -25.99
N HIS A 171 4.16 -5.40 -24.95
CA HIS A 171 4.20 -3.96 -24.69
C HIS A 171 5.42 -3.27 -25.28
N ALA A 172 5.29 -1.98 -25.63
CA ALA A 172 6.41 -1.18 -26.13
C ALA A 172 7.59 -1.13 -25.13
N PRO A 173 8.85 -1.25 -25.62
CA PRO A 173 10.03 -1.14 -24.77
C PRO A 173 10.26 0.30 -24.31
N GLY A 174 11.21 0.48 -23.40
CA GLY A 174 11.61 1.79 -22.91
C GLY A 174 11.99 1.79 -21.42
N PRO A 175 12.54 2.89 -20.90
CA PRO A 175 13.05 2.99 -19.53
C PRO A 175 11.95 2.86 -18.47
N PHE A 176 10.73 3.29 -18.81
CA PHE A 176 9.53 3.26 -17.95
C PHE A 176 8.42 2.40 -18.56
N SER A 177 8.73 1.14 -18.85
CA SER A 177 7.85 0.19 -19.54
C SER A 177 7.19 -0.84 -18.60
N HIS A 178 6.19 -1.57 -19.10
CA HIS A 178 5.67 -2.81 -18.51
C HIS A 178 6.79 -3.83 -18.29
N GLY A 179 7.64 -3.98 -19.32
CA GLY A 179 8.92 -4.70 -19.32
C GLY A 179 9.77 -4.49 -18.05
N ARG A 180 9.83 -3.26 -17.57
CA ARG A 180 10.68 -2.89 -16.42
C ARG A 180 9.90 -2.72 -15.12
N GLY A 181 8.62 -3.08 -15.11
CA GLY A 181 7.74 -3.04 -13.94
C GLY A 181 7.32 -1.64 -13.49
N TYR A 182 7.44 -0.62 -14.35
CA TYR A 182 7.06 0.77 -14.06
C TYR A 182 5.61 1.10 -14.39
N LYS A 183 5.01 0.29 -15.27
CA LYS A 183 3.64 0.45 -15.72
C LYS A 183 2.73 -0.63 -15.16
N ILE A 184 1.44 -0.32 -15.10
CA ILE A 184 0.38 -1.26 -14.77
C ILE A 184 -0.88 -0.83 -15.54
N ASP A 185 -1.64 -1.81 -16.02
CA ASP A 185 -2.92 -1.53 -16.70
C ASP A 185 -4.07 -1.83 -15.76
N ILE A 186 -5.02 -0.91 -15.71
CA ILE A 186 -6.25 -1.09 -14.95
C ILE A 186 -7.47 -0.88 -15.84
N LEU A 187 -8.51 -1.67 -15.59
CA LEU A 187 -9.76 -1.56 -16.32
C LEU A 187 -10.41 -0.18 -16.11
N HIS A 188 -10.99 0.37 -17.17
CA HIS A 188 -11.89 1.52 -17.06
C HIS A 188 -13.04 1.25 -16.10
N ASN A 189 -13.42 2.30 -15.38
CA ASN A 189 -14.72 2.38 -14.74
C ASN A 189 -15.03 3.86 -14.46
N ARG A 190 -16.34 4.17 -14.36
CA ARG A 190 -16.83 5.55 -14.21
C ARG A 190 -16.17 6.32 -13.05
N CYS A 191 -15.78 5.65 -11.97
CA CYS A 191 -15.12 6.29 -10.83
C CYS A 191 -13.68 6.67 -11.17
N VAL A 192 -12.88 5.69 -11.63
CA VAL A 192 -11.47 5.92 -12.01
C VAL A 192 -11.39 6.94 -13.14
N ASP A 193 -12.24 6.83 -14.16
CA ASP A 193 -12.23 7.72 -15.30
C ASP A 193 -12.45 9.17 -14.89
N ARG A 194 -13.44 9.43 -14.02
CA ARG A 194 -13.70 10.76 -13.47
C ARG A 194 -12.53 11.28 -12.66
N TYR A 195 -11.95 10.44 -11.80
CA TYR A 195 -10.81 10.81 -10.96
C TYR A 195 -9.58 11.19 -11.78
N VAL A 196 -9.26 10.40 -12.82
CA VAL A 196 -8.09 10.61 -13.68
C VAL A 196 -8.32 11.80 -14.63
N ARG A 197 -9.52 11.94 -15.21
CA ARG A 197 -9.85 13.06 -16.11
C ARG A 197 -9.87 14.41 -15.38
N GLY A 198 -10.06 14.42 -14.07
CA GLY A 198 -9.88 15.61 -13.23
C GLY A 198 -8.41 16.00 -12.93
N LYS A 199 -7.42 15.26 -13.45
CA LYS A 199 -6.00 15.62 -13.34
C LYS A 199 -5.57 16.56 -14.47
N ARG A 200 -4.33 17.08 -14.39
CA ARG A 200 -3.79 17.97 -15.41
C ARG A 200 -3.69 17.22 -16.75
N ARG A 201 -4.47 17.66 -17.73
CA ARG A 201 -4.42 17.13 -19.10
C ARG A 201 -3.07 17.43 -19.75
N GLY A 202 -2.62 16.48 -20.56
CA GLY A 202 -1.39 16.52 -21.32
C GLY A 202 -1.61 16.49 -22.82
N ARG A 203 -0.52 16.23 -23.55
CA ARG A 203 -0.56 15.92 -24.98
C ARG A 203 -1.30 14.60 -25.25
N ILE A 204 -1.62 14.39 -26.51
CA ILE A 204 -2.09 13.12 -27.05
C ILE A 204 -0.85 12.35 -27.55
N ARG A 205 -0.77 11.04 -27.29
CA ARG A 205 0.27 10.14 -27.84
C ARG A 205 -0.03 9.84 -29.31
N ASP A 206 0.97 9.35 -30.04
CA ASP A 206 0.83 9.02 -31.46
C ASP A 206 -0.19 7.90 -31.73
N ASP A 207 -0.44 7.05 -30.73
CA ASP A 207 -1.49 6.03 -30.71
C ASP A 207 -2.89 6.57 -30.33
N GLY A 208 -3.04 7.89 -30.18
CA GLY A 208 -4.29 8.54 -29.83
C GLY A 208 -4.59 8.60 -28.32
N ALA A 209 -3.77 8.00 -27.46
CA ALA A 209 -4.04 7.98 -26.03
C ALA A 209 -3.87 9.38 -25.40
N ARG A 210 -4.91 9.83 -24.69
CA ARG A 210 -4.87 11.13 -23.99
C ARG A 210 -4.08 11.00 -22.70
N LEU A 211 -3.11 11.89 -22.48
CA LEU A 211 -2.32 11.85 -21.26
C LEU A 211 -2.92 12.72 -20.15
N TYR A 212 -2.84 12.22 -18.92
CA TYR A 212 -3.16 12.94 -17.70
C TYR A 212 -2.01 12.81 -16.71
N TYR A 213 -1.72 13.88 -16.00
CA TYR A 213 -0.54 13.99 -15.16
C TYR A 213 -0.88 14.30 -13.72
N GLU A 214 -0.21 13.61 -12.82
CA GLU A 214 -0.29 13.88 -11.40
C GLU A 214 1.12 13.97 -10.79
N ARG A 215 1.43 15.11 -10.18
CA ARG A 215 2.69 15.36 -9.47
C ARG A 215 2.42 15.47 -7.97
N ARG A 216 3.18 14.74 -7.16
CA ARG A 216 3.13 14.81 -5.69
C ARG A 216 4.54 14.77 -5.13
N GLY A 217 5.06 15.93 -4.72
CA GLY A 217 6.47 16.08 -4.37
C GLY A 217 7.37 15.66 -5.52
N LYS A 218 8.28 14.71 -5.27
CA LYS A 218 9.17 14.12 -6.29
C LYS A 218 8.54 12.98 -7.10
N ALA A 219 7.34 12.50 -6.74
CA ALA A 219 6.67 11.41 -7.45
C ALA A 219 5.85 11.95 -8.63
N TYR A 220 5.88 11.23 -9.75
CA TYR A 220 5.18 11.60 -10.97
C TYR A 220 4.41 10.41 -11.53
N THR A 221 3.10 10.56 -11.70
CA THR A 221 2.24 9.55 -12.31
C THR A 221 1.71 10.06 -13.64
N VAL A 222 1.80 9.22 -14.67
CA VAL A 222 1.22 9.46 -15.99
C VAL A 222 0.14 8.42 -16.21
N TYR A 223 -1.05 8.88 -16.57
CA TYR A 223 -2.16 8.03 -16.99
C TYR A 223 -2.35 8.25 -18.50
N ALA A 224 -2.38 7.18 -19.28
CA ALA A 224 -2.75 7.20 -20.68
C ALA A 224 -4.13 6.56 -20.85
N ASP A 225 -5.07 7.33 -21.42
CA ASP A 225 -6.44 6.89 -21.71
C ASP A 225 -6.39 6.08 -23.02
N GLU A 226 -6.20 4.76 -22.92
CA GLU A 226 -6.25 3.84 -24.06
C GLU A 226 -7.68 3.27 -24.20
N PRO A 227 -8.12 2.79 -25.37
CA PRO A 227 -9.54 2.45 -25.58
C PRO A 227 -10.15 1.46 -24.59
N SER A 228 -9.36 0.52 -24.06
CA SER A 228 -9.85 -0.57 -23.21
C SER A 228 -9.41 -0.47 -21.73
N HIS A 229 -8.40 0.33 -21.42
CA HIS A 229 -7.80 0.41 -20.10
C HIS A 229 -7.00 1.71 -19.91
N TRP A 230 -6.67 1.99 -18.65
CA TRP A 230 -5.66 2.99 -18.33
C TRP A 230 -4.27 2.33 -18.28
N ASP A 231 -3.34 2.77 -19.12
CA ASP A 231 -1.89 2.51 -18.98
C ASP A 231 -1.30 3.55 -18.02
N ILE A 232 -0.87 3.09 -16.84
CA ILE A 232 -0.40 3.98 -15.77
C ILE A 232 1.07 3.78 -15.49
N THR A 233 1.87 4.83 -15.70
CA THR A 233 3.29 4.86 -15.37
C THR A 233 3.54 5.54 -14.03
N PHE A 234 4.26 4.88 -13.11
CA PHE A 234 4.68 5.45 -11.82
C PHE A 234 6.18 5.74 -11.79
N ARG A 235 6.56 7.00 -11.59
CA ARG A 235 7.94 7.51 -11.64
C ARG A 235 8.35 8.28 -10.39
#